data_AF-C6DYA9-F1
#
_entry.id   AF-C6DYA9-F1
#
_cell.length_a   1.000
_cell.length_b   1.000
_cell.length_c   1.000
_cell.angle_alpha   90.00
_cell.angle_beta   90.00
_cell.angle_gamma   90.00
#
_symmetry.space_group_name_H-M   'P 1'
#
loop_
_entity.id
_entity.type
_entity.pdbx_description
1 polymer ?
#
loop_
_entity_poly.entity_id
_entity_poly.type
_entity_poly.pdbx_seq_one_letter_code
_entity_poly.pdbx_strand_id
1 'polypeptide(L)'
;MERILLVEPDYSNKYPPLGLMKLATYHKNRKDRVEFYKGKAPYTILNKIDRVYITTLFTFYYDITIETVKYYQDYIDNNNIFVGGIASTLLYDDFKNDTNLENIITGQLTCSSRIGYSDNINIDSLPLDYDILDDISYEYPSGDNFFIYTTRGCPRRCEFCAVSTLEPKFKETNHIISQITEIRDKFGDKRNVLIMDNNILFSSKLHETIDDLNAMGFQKNTPNYIYPNPIDILLKKIIRRKNNGNVTIKLEHVLYEFICNFKSKIKNFDTLSEYENIIKDMNISNVVDTVLKYRDNLFTIVEKYRYKKSLQRYVDFNQGADARLLTTAKMNILKNIPIKPFRLAYDNIEETESYFAAFEIAYDGGVRHFSNYILYNYDDKPEDLWTRLHNSIIMFEVKSDIQAFSFPMKYAPLKKSREYVGDYWNKKFLSAINVVINVTNGSVAKEKDFFYKAFGSNIAEYRKILTMPNEFIKHRFLFEENGLINQWETAYLSLTQEEKVILIEILSGERLAQDACHAVADILKYYRITKHMVLSQ
;
A
#
# COMPACT_ATOMS: atom_id res chain seq x y z
N MET A 1 4.82 -28.64 20.29
CA MET A 1 4.04 -28.09 19.16
C MET A 1 3.09 -27.09 19.77
N GLU A 2 3.37 -25.81 19.56
CA GLU A 2 2.55 -24.71 20.05
C GLU A 2 1.47 -24.35 19.02
N ARG A 3 0.40 -23.71 19.49
CA ARG A 3 -0.67 -23.10 18.69
C ARG A 3 -0.50 -21.60 18.73
N ILE A 4 -0.09 -21.07 17.58
CA ILE A 4 0.30 -19.68 17.39
C ILE A 4 -0.82 -18.94 16.67
N LEU A 5 -1.27 -17.84 17.25
CA LEU A 5 -2.16 -16.91 16.60
C LEU A 5 -1.40 -15.66 16.16
N LEU A 6 -1.47 -15.37 14.87
CA LEU A 6 -0.94 -14.15 14.28
C LEU A 6 -2.11 -13.17 14.10
N VAL A 7 -1.92 -11.91 14.50
CA VAL A 7 -3.01 -10.94 14.56
C VAL A 7 -2.59 -9.63 13.90
N GLU A 8 -3.38 -9.19 12.92
CA GLU A 8 -3.36 -7.82 12.44
C GLU A 8 -4.61 -7.08 12.95
N PRO A 9 -4.50 -5.89 13.56
CA PRO A 9 -5.69 -5.10 13.91
C PRO A 9 -6.58 -4.78 12.70
N ASP A 10 -7.86 -4.46 12.96
CA ASP A 10 -8.89 -4.34 11.93
C ASP A 10 -8.89 -2.98 11.18
N TYR A 11 -7.69 -2.52 10.81
CA TYR A 11 -7.54 -1.37 9.92
C TYR A 11 -7.45 -1.81 8.45
N SER A 12 -7.85 -0.96 7.51
CA SER A 12 -7.64 -1.20 6.08
C SER A 12 -6.22 -0.86 5.65
N ASN A 13 -5.56 -1.73 4.87
CA ASN A 13 -4.21 -1.51 4.38
C ASN A 13 -3.93 -2.23 3.05
N LYS A 14 -3.02 -1.65 2.27
CA LYS A 14 -2.68 -2.12 0.91
C LYS A 14 -1.87 -3.42 0.91
N TYR A 15 -0.95 -3.56 1.86
CA TYR A 15 0.06 -4.63 1.90
C TYR A 15 -0.24 -5.61 3.02
N PRO A 16 -0.01 -6.93 2.80
CA PRO A 16 -0.13 -7.91 3.87
C PRO A 16 0.91 -7.69 4.97
N PRO A 17 0.68 -8.22 6.20
CA PRO A 17 1.59 -8.03 7.33
C PRO A 17 2.85 -8.89 7.18
N LEU A 18 3.85 -8.37 6.44
CA LEU A 18 5.06 -9.10 6.07
C LEU A 18 5.80 -9.70 7.28
N GLY A 19 5.83 -8.99 8.42
CA GLY A 19 6.44 -9.49 9.66
C GLY A 19 5.75 -10.76 10.19
N LEU A 20 4.42 -10.79 10.16
CA LEU A 20 3.63 -11.97 10.57
C LEU A 20 3.80 -13.12 9.57
N MET A 21 3.90 -12.83 8.28
CA MET A 21 4.17 -13.87 7.26
C MET A 21 5.53 -14.55 7.48
N LYS A 22 6.55 -13.83 7.96
CA LYS A 22 7.85 -14.42 8.33
C LYS A 22 7.76 -15.25 9.61
N LEU A 23 7.02 -14.76 10.61
CA LEU A 23 6.74 -15.52 11.83
C LEU A 23 5.98 -16.83 11.54
N ALA A 24 5.04 -16.80 10.59
CA ALA A 24 4.34 -17.99 10.13
C ALA A 24 5.32 -19.03 9.56
N THR A 25 6.24 -18.62 8.70
CA THR A 25 7.31 -19.49 8.18
C THR A 25 8.16 -20.08 9.31
N TYR A 26 8.60 -19.24 10.26
CA TYR A 26 9.40 -19.67 11.41
C TYR A 26 8.68 -20.75 12.24
N HIS A 27 7.44 -20.49 12.64
CA HIS A 27 6.67 -21.41 13.46
C HIS A 27 6.29 -22.70 12.72
N LYS A 28 5.91 -22.64 11.44
CA LYS A 28 5.65 -23.84 10.64
C LYS A 28 6.90 -24.71 10.46
N ASN A 29 8.09 -24.11 10.33
CA ASN A 29 9.35 -24.86 10.29
C ASN A 29 9.62 -25.60 11.61
N ARG A 30 9.20 -25.03 12.73
CA ARG A 30 9.23 -25.65 14.07
C ARG A 30 8.11 -26.66 14.32
N LYS A 31 7.26 -26.90 13.31
CA LYS A 31 6.07 -27.77 13.38
C LYS A 31 4.99 -27.23 14.33
N ASP A 32 4.99 -25.95 14.64
CA ASP A 32 3.90 -25.29 15.36
C ASP A 32 2.69 -25.10 14.44
N ARG A 33 1.49 -25.09 15.02
CA ARG A 33 0.25 -24.79 14.30
C ARG A 33 0.06 -23.28 14.27
N VAL A 34 -0.09 -22.72 13.07
CA VAL A 34 -0.22 -21.27 12.87
C VAL A 34 -1.59 -20.95 12.29
N GLU A 35 -2.29 -20.00 12.90
CA GLU A 35 -3.53 -19.41 12.39
C GLU A 35 -3.36 -17.88 12.34
N PHE A 36 -3.93 -17.23 11.33
CA PHE A 36 -3.93 -15.77 11.19
C PHE A 36 -5.33 -15.19 11.31
N TYR A 37 -5.44 -14.07 11.99
CA TYR A 37 -6.69 -13.34 12.16
C TYR A 37 -6.49 -11.84 11.94
N LYS A 38 -7.52 -11.19 11.40
CA LYS A 38 -7.58 -9.74 11.29
C LYS A 38 -8.69 -9.22 12.20
N GLY A 39 -8.34 -8.40 13.19
CA GLY A 39 -9.23 -7.95 14.25
C GLY A 39 -9.25 -8.87 15.47
N LYS A 40 -10.45 -9.15 16.00
CA LYS A 40 -10.67 -9.85 17.28
C LYS A 40 -11.15 -11.28 17.02
N ALA A 41 -10.29 -12.27 17.26
CA ALA A 41 -10.62 -13.68 17.04
C ALA A 41 -11.61 -14.24 18.09
N PRO A 42 -12.58 -15.09 17.72
CA PRO A 42 -13.57 -15.61 18.66
C PRO A 42 -12.95 -16.53 19.73
N TYR A 43 -13.58 -16.59 20.91
CA TYR A 43 -13.13 -17.40 22.05
C TYR A 43 -12.90 -18.89 21.73
N THR A 44 -13.66 -19.45 20.78
CA THR A 44 -13.53 -20.85 20.32
C THR A 44 -12.18 -21.17 19.65
N ILE A 45 -11.48 -20.12 19.20
CA ILE A 45 -10.09 -20.16 18.77
C ILE A 45 -9.18 -19.88 19.96
N LEU A 46 -9.41 -18.75 20.66
CA LEU A 46 -8.53 -18.26 21.74
C LEU A 46 -8.26 -19.29 22.84
N ASN A 47 -9.27 -20.09 23.21
CA ASN A 47 -9.16 -21.09 24.27
C ASN A 47 -8.21 -22.27 23.96
N LYS A 48 -7.62 -22.29 22.75
CA LYS A 48 -6.62 -23.27 22.32
C LYS A 48 -5.29 -22.62 21.95
N ILE A 49 -5.16 -21.29 22.06
CA ILE A 49 -3.95 -20.59 21.63
C ILE A 49 -2.94 -20.57 22.77
N ASP A 50 -1.71 -20.96 22.46
CA ASP A 50 -0.60 -20.90 23.41
C ASP A 50 0.09 -19.54 23.37
N ARG A 51 0.08 -18.87 22.21
CA ARG A 51 0.79 -17.61 21.99
C ARG A 51 0.17 -16.74 20.91
N VAL A 52 0.19 -15.42 21.12
CA VAL A 52 -0.32 -14.40 20.20
C VAL A 52 0.80 -13.43 19.77
N TYR A 53 0.92 -13.19 18.47
CA TYR A 53 1.75 -12.10 17.91
C TYR A 53 0.85 -11.07 17.24
N ILE A 54 0.90 -9.82 17.71
CA ILE A 54 0.10 -8.70 17.21
C ILE A 54 1.03 -7.73 16.47
N THR A 55 0.77 -7.51 15.18
CA THR A 55 1.54 -6.54 14.38
C THR A 55 0.96 -5.14 14.50
N THR A 56 1.81 -4.14 14.30
CA THR A 56 1.49 -2.72 14.32
C THR A 56 2.02 -2.06 13.05
N LEU A 57 1.22 -1.20 12.39
CA LEU A 57 1.56 -0.64 11.07
C LEU A 57 1.83 0.87 11.09
N PHE A 58 0.87 1.70 11.47
CA PHE A 58 1.06 3.15 11.50
C PHE A 58 0.65 3.71 12.86
N THR A 59 1.28 4.80 13.28
CA THR A 59 1.01 5.44 14.58
C THR A 59 -0.39 6.02 14.69
N PHE A 60 -1.04 6.36 13.57
CA PHE A 60 -2.45 6.77 13.58
C PHE A 60 -3.44 5.60 13.68
N TYR A 61 -2.97 4.35 13.66
CA TYR A 61 -3.77 3.18 14.03
C TYR A 61 -3.55 2.79 15.50
N TYR A 62 -2.99 3.69 16.32
CA TYR A 62 -2.69 3.42 17.71
C TYR A 62 -3.91 2.93 18.49
N ASP A 63 -5.01 3.69 18.49
CA ASP A 63 -6.20 3.37 19.30
C ASP A 63 -6.80 1.99 18.97
N ILE A 64 -7.03 1.70 17.69
CA ILE A 64 -7.53 0.38 17.24
C ILE A 64 -6.54 -0.74 17.57
N THR A 65 -5.23 -0.45 17.56
CA THR A 65 -4.20 -1.42 17.95
C THR A 65 -4.26 -1.69 19.45
N ILE A 66 -4.33 -0.67 20.30
CA ILE A 66 -4.42 -0.83 21.76
C ILE A 66 -5.71 -1.57 22.14
N GLU A 67 -6.84 -1.23 21.51
CA GLU A 67 -8.10 -1.94 21.70
C GLU A 67 -7.98 -3.42 21.34
N THR A 68 -7.28 -3.72 20.23
CA THR A 68 -7.01 -5.10 19.81
C THR A 68 -6.12 -5.80 20.83
N VAL A 69 -5.02 -5.19 21.29
CA VAL A 69 -4.13 -5.79 22.28
C VAL A 69 -4.89 -6.12 23.57
N LYS A 70 -5.64 -5.17 24.12
CA LYS A 70 -6.42 -5.36 25.36
C LYS A 70 -7.44 -6.49 25.23
N TYR A 71 -8.11 -6.60 24.08
CA TYR A 71 -9.00 -7.72 23.80
C TYR A 71 -8.31 -9.07 23.96
N TYR A 72 -7.06 -9.23 23.50
CA TYR A 72 -6.34 -10.50 23.67
C TYR A 72 -5.85 -10.71 25.11
N GLN A 73 -5.54 -9.65 25.86
CA GLN A 73 -5.15 -9.72 27.28
C GLN A 73 -6.29 -10.26 28.17
N ASP A 74 -7.55 -10.08 27.76
CA ASP A 74 -8.70 -10.63 28.49
C ASP A 74 -8.76 -12.17 28.46
N TYR A 75 -8.07 -12.82 27.52
CA TYR A 75 -8.15 -14.28 27.32
C TYR A 75 -6.79 -15.00 27.36
N ILE A 76 -5.69 -14.30 27.14
CA ILE A 76 -4.34 -14.87 27.00
C ILE A 76 -3.41 -14.22 28.02
N ASP A 77 -2.58 -15.03 28.67
CA ASP A 77 -1.56 -14.52 29.61
C ASP A 77 -0.62 -13.52 28.92
N ASN A 78 -0.34 -12.39 29.57
CA ASN A 78 0.49 -11.32 29.04
C ASN A 78 1.90 -11.79 28.62
N ASN A 79 2.47 -12.82 29.27
CA ASN A 79 3.77 -13.38 28.90
C ASN A 79 3.76 -14.08 27.53
N ASN A 80 2.57 -14.40 27.02
CA ASN A 80 2.36 -15.07 25.74
C ASN A 80 1.81 -14.13 24.66
N ILE A 81 1.68 -12.82 24.95
CA ILE A 81 1.28 -11.81 23.96
C ILE A 81 2.52 -11.00 23.58
N PHE A 82 2.83 -10.96 22.29
CA PHE A 82 3.93 -10.19 21.73
C PHE A 82 3.37 -9.13 20.79
N VAL A 83 3.81 -7.88 20.96
CA VAL A 83 3.40 -6.77 20.09
C VAL A 83 4.62 -6.25 19.35
N GLY A 84 4.55 -6.11 18.03
CA GLY A 84 5.70 -5.66 17.24
C GLY A 84 5.30 -4.91 15.96
N GLY A 85 6.28 -4.29 15.31
CA GLY A 85 6.09 -3.56 14.06
C GLY A 85 6.38 -2.06 14.18
N ILE A 86 5.94 -1.30 13.19
CA ILE A 86 6.37 0.10 13.00
C ILE A 86 5.88 0.98 14.15
N ALA A 87 4.57 0.94 14.47
CA ALA A 87 4.02 1.86 15.48
C ALA A 87 4.56 1.56 16.88
N SER A 88 4.64 0.28 17.27
CA SER A 88 5.23 -0.12 18.56
C SER A 88 6.72 0.21 18.68
N THR A 89 7.45 0.29 17.57
CA THR A 89 8.84 0.77 17.58
C THR A 89 8.91 2.28 17.82
N LEU A 90 8.03 3.06 17.20
CA LEU A 90 8.02 4.52 17.30
C LEU A 90 7.43 5.04 18.62
N LEU A 91 6.48 4.29 19.19
CA LEU A 91 5.69 4.63 20.38
C LEU A 91 5.89 3.61 21.50
N TYR A 92 7.11 3.10 21.67
CA TYR A 92 7.41 2.02 22.63
C TYR A 92 6.88 2.31 24.04
N ASP A 93 7.18 3.49 24.57
CA ASP A 93 6.78 3.89 25.93
C ASP A 93 5.25 3.97 26.05
N ASP A 94 4.56 4.50 25.04
CA ASP A 94 3.10 4.62 25.02
C ASP A 94 2.45 3.23 25.03
N PHE A 95 2.91 2.32 24.16
CA PHE A 95 2.44 0.93 24.15
C PHE A 95 2.69 0.22 25.49
N LYS A 96 3.88 0.43 26.09
CA LYS A 96 4.22 -0.18 27.38
C LYS A 96 3.30 0.33 28.49
N ASN A 97 3.08 1.64 28.55
CA ASN A 97 2.21 2.26 29.56
C ASN A 97 0.74 1.85 29.41
N ASP A 98 0.21 1.82 28.18
CA ASP A 98 -1.22 1.59 27.95
C ASP A 98 -1.63 0.11 27.99
N THR A 99 -0.68 -0.81 27.77
CA THR A 99 -0.94 -2.26 27.75
C THR A 99 -0.32 -3.00 28.93
N ASN A 100 0.66 -2.41 29.63
CA ASN A 100 1.47 -3.08 30.66
C ASN A 100 2.13 -4.38 30.17
N LEU A 101 2.42 -4.49 28.87
CA LEU A 101 3.15 -5.63 28.29
C LEU A 101 4.67 -5.39 28.32
N GLU A 102 5.41 -6.42 28.71
CA GLU A 102 6.88 -6.41 28.61
C GLU A 102 7.38 -6.90 27.24
N ASN A 103 6.58 -7.70 26.54
CA ASN A 103 6.91 -8.34 25.27
C ASN A 103 6.67 -7.43 24.05
N ILE A 104 7.13 -6.18 24.11
CA ILE A 104 7.04 -5.21 23.00
C ILE A 104 8.34 -5.25 22.19
N ILE A 105 8.24 -5.65 20.92
CA ILE A 105 9.35 -5.88 20.01
C ILE A 105 9.56 -4.64 19.14
N THR A 106 10.70 -3.97 19.33
CA THR A 106 11.11 -2.80 18.53
C THR A 106 12.05 -3.16 17.37
N GLY A 107 11.94 -2.47 16.24
CA GLY A 107 12.77 -2.70 15.06
C GLY A 107 12.59 -4.09 14.44
N GLN A 108 13.57 -4.50 13.64
CA GLN A 108 13.52 -5.77 12.91
C GLN A 108 13.69 -7.00 13.82
N LEU A 109 12.89 -8.04 13.59
CA LEU A 109 13.01 -9.31 14.30
C LEU A 109 14.12 -10.17 13.70
N THR A 110 15.37 -9.80 13.97
CA THR A 110 16.57 -10.46 13.41
C THR A 110 17.09 -11.63 14.22
N CYS A 111 16.45 -11.96 15.34
CA CYS A 111 16.80 -13.09 16.19
C CYS A 111 15.57 -13.58 16.97
N SER A 112 15.32 -14.88 16.94
CA SER A 112 14.21 -15.55 17.64
C SER A 112 14.31 -15.50 19.17
N SER A 113 15.48 -15.19 19.73
CA SER A 113 15.63 -15.00 21.19
C SER A 113 14.82 -13.81 21.71
N ARG A 114 14.53 -12.83 20.85
CA ARG A 114 13.67 -11.68 21.16
C ARG A 114 12.20 -12.06 21.39
N ILE A 115 11.82 -13.26 21.00
CA ILE A 115 10.50 -13.85 21.26
C ILE A 115 10.64 -15.11 22.12
N GLY A 116 11.74 -15.26 22.85
CA GLY A 116 11.91 -16.32 23.85
C GLY A 116 12.35 -17.69 23.32
N TYR A 117 12.85 -17.81 22.09
CA TYR A 117 13.42 -19.06 21.58
C TYR A 117 14.95 -19.00 21.45
N SER A 118 15.64 -20.06 21.85
CA SER A 118 17.11 -20.09 21.92
C SER A 118 17.82 -20.55 20.63
N ASP A 119 17.08 -20.75 19.53
CA ASP A 119 17.64 -21.25 18.26
C ASP A 119 18.30 -20.15 17.41
N ASN A 120 18.22 -18.88 17.83
CA ASN A 120 18.89 -17.72 17.23
C ASN A 120 18.63 -17.53 15.73
N ILE A 121 17.46 -17.94 15.25
CA ILE A 121 17.08 -17.81 13.84
C ILE A 121 16.78 -16.34 13.50
N ASN A 122 17.32 -15.87 12.37
CA ASN A 122 17.01 -14.55 11.83
C ASN A 122 15.66 -14.57 11.09
N ILE A 123 14.58 -14.26 11.82
CA ILE A 123 13.22 -14.28 11.28
C ILE A 123 13.03 -13.27 10.14
N ASP A 124 13.67 -12.09 10.19
CA ASP A 124 13.58 -11.09 9.12
C ASP A 124 14.16 -11.57 7.76
N SER A 125 15.04 -12.56 7.76
CA SER A 125 15.60 -13.14 6.54
C SER A 125 14.74 -14.25 5.91
N LEU A 126 13.75 -14.76 6.66
CA LEU A 126 12.91 -15.87 6.21
C LEU A 126 11.98 -15.46 5.06
N PRO A 127 11.66 -16.41 4.16
CA PRO A 127 10.66 -16.20 3.12
C PRO A 127 9.27 -16.03 3.74
N LEU A 128 8.38 -15.40 2.97
CA LEU A 128 7.02 -15.09 3.41
C LEU A 128 6.08 -16.28 3.21
N ASP A 129 5.28 -16.58 4.23
CA ASP A 129 4.18 -17.54 4.12
C ASP A 129 2.91 -16.86 3.59
N TYR A 130 2.52 -17.17 2.35
CA TYR A 130 1.30 -16.61 1.75
C TYR A 130 0.02 -17.34 2.14
N ASP A 131 0.11 -18.55 2.73
CA ASP A 131 -1.10 -19.32 3.07
C ASP A 131 -1.89 -18.69 4.21
N ILE A 132 -1.23 -17.92 5.08
CA ILE A 132 -1.94 -17.25 6.17
C ILE A 132 -2.97 -16.25 5.65
N LEU A 133 -2.77 -15.71 4.44
CA LEU A 133 -3.70 -14.74 3.87
C LEU A 133 -5.08 -15.33 3.55
N ASP A 134 -5.20 -16.66 3.46
CA ASP A 134 -6.47 -17.35 3.23
C ASP A 134 -7.26 -17.64 4.51
N ASP A 135 -6.66 -17.38 5.67
CA ASP A 135 -7.33 -17.54 6.97
C ASP A 135 -8.42 -16.46 7.17
N ILE A 136 -8.35 -15.35 6.42
CA ILE A 136 -9.26 -14.22 6.53
C ILE A 136 -10.00 -13.94 5.20
N SER A 137 -11.06 -13.14 5.27
CA SER A 137 -11.81 -12.68 4.08
C SER A 137 -11.23 -11.42 3.44
N TYR A 138 -10.39 -10.67 4.17
CA TYR A 138 -9.80 -9.43 3.67
C TYR A 138 -8.82 -9.69 2.51
N GLU A 139 -9.03 -9.00 1.39
CA GLU A 139 -8.16 -9.08 0.23
C GLU A 139 -7.24 -7.86 0.19
N TYR A 140 -5.95 -8.08 0.43
CA TYR A 140 -4.95 -7.01 0.30
C TYR A 140 -4.80 -6.60 -1.17
N PRO A 141 -4.97 -5.32 -1.52
CA PRO A 141 -4.85 -4.85 -2.90
C PRO A 141 -3.53 -5.21 -3.61
N SER A 142 -2.45 -5.43 -2.86
CA SER A 142 -1.15 -5.86 -3.39
C SER A 142 -0.76 -7.28 -2.97
N GLY A 143 -1.66 -8.07 -2.38
CA GLY A 143 -1.36 -9.39 -1.81
C GLY A 143 -0.80 -10.41 -2.80
N ASP A 144 -1.10 -10.27 -4.11
CA ASP A 144 -0.60 -11.18 -5.14
C ASP A 144 0.66 -10.67 -5.87
N ASN A 145 1.66 -10.25 -5.09
CA ASN A 145 2.99 -9.95 -5.60
C ASN A 145 4.04 -10.66 -4.76
N PHE A 146 5.22 -10.89 -5.33
CA PHE A 146 6.39 -11.19 -4.50
C PHE A 146 6.77 -9.92 -3.73
N PHE A 147 6.90 -10.01 -2.41
CA PHE A 147 7.47 -8.94 -1.60
C PHE A 147 8.89 -9.31 -1.21
N ILE A 148 9.85 -8.50 -1.63
CA ILE A 148 11.27 -8.76 -1.41
C ILE A 148 11.92 -7.52 -0.84
N TYR A 149 12.97 -7.74 -0.07
CA TYR A 149 13.90 -6.70 0.30
C TYR A 149 15.31 -7.13 -0.07
N THR A 150 16.03 -6.24 -0.75
CA THR A 150 17.44 -6.39 -1.12
C THR A 150 18.35 -5.54 -0.26
N THR A 151 17.80 -4.56 0.44
CA THR A 151 18.48 -3.72 1.42
C THR A 151 17.57 -3.41 2.60
N ARG A 152 18.18 -2.94 3.69
CA ARG A 152 17.51 -2.34 4.86
C ARG A 152 18.17 -1.03 5.22
N GLY A 153 17.41 -0.15 5.86
CA GLY A 153 17.85 1.19 6.24
C GLY A 153 17.98 2.14 5.06
N CYS A 154 18.34 3.39 5.36
CA CYS A 154 18.62 4.43 4.38
C CYS A 154 19.83 5.23 4.86
N PRO A 155 20.78 5.62 3.98
CA PRO A 155 21.88 6.50 4.36
C PRO A 155 21.41 7.90 4.75
N ARG A 156 20.23 8.31 4.26
CA ARG A 156 19.62 9.59 4.58
C ARG A 156 19.04 9.53 5.98
N ARG A 157 19.13 10.64 6.69
CA ARG A 157 18.56 10.83 8.04
C ARG A 157 17.55 11.97 8.02
N CYS A 158 16.68 11.96 7.00
CA CYS A 158 15.66 12.99 6.85
C CYS A 158 14.81 13.04 8.12
N GLU A 159 14.64 14.22 8.70
CA GLU A 159 13.95 14.43 9.98
C GLU A 159 12.47 13.99 9.93
N PHE A 160 11.85 14.12 8.76
CA PHE A 160 10.46 13.69 8.53
C PHE A 160 10.30 12.16 8.41
N CYS A 161 11.38 11.39 8.26
CA CYS A 161 11.32 9.98 7.89
C CYS A 161 11.57 9.04 9.10
N ALA A 162 10.74 8.01 9.25
CA ALA A 162 10.86 7.03 10.33
C ALA A 162 12.03 6.03 10.17
N VAL A 163 12.61 5.93 8.96
CA VAL A 163 13.56 4.86 8.61
C VAL A 163 14.80 4.87 9.51
N SER A 164 15.31 6.05 9.89
CA SER A 164 16.48 6.15 10.77
C SER A 164 16.22 5.56 12.18
N THR A 165 14.97 5.55 12.64
CA THR A 165 14.57 4.93 13.91
C THR A 165 14.30 3.43 13.73
N LEU A 166 13.56 3.06 12.67
CA LEU A 166 13.14 1.68 12.41
C LEU A 166 14.32 0.79 11.98
N GLU A 167 15.19 1.33 11.13
CA GLU A 167 16.26 0.63 10.44
C GLU A 167 17.53 1.51 10.39
N PRO A 168 18.18 1.75 11.56
CA PRO A 168 19.21 2.79 11.72
C PRO A 168 20.49 2.54 10.93
N LYS A 169 20.72 1.32 10.44
CA LYS A 169 21.93 0.93 9.72
C LYS A 169 21.56 0.46 8.33
N PHE A 170 22.15 1.09 7.32
CA PHE A 170 22.05 0.58 5.95
C PHE A 170 22.76 -0.77 5.84
N LYS A 171 22.10 -1.76 5.25
CA LYS A 171 22.62 -3.11 5.05
C LYS A 171 22.10 -3.71 3.75
N GLU A 172 22.96 -4.44 3.06
CA GLU A 172 22.58 -5.30 1.93
C GLU A 172 22.00 -6.62 2.48
N THR A 173 20.88 -7.07 1.94
CA THR A 173 20.14 -8.28 2.37
C THR A 173 19.57 -9.07 1.19
N ASN A 174 20.23 -9.03 0.03
CA ASN A 174 19.70 -9.64 -1.19
C ASN A 174 19.62 -11.17 -1.07
N HIS A 175 18.40 -11.71 -1.20
CA HIS A 175 18.08 -13.13 -1.21
C HIS A 175 17.07 -13.51 -2.30
N ILE A 176 16.99 -12.70 -3.38
CA ILE A 176 15.96 -12.79 -4.43
C ILE A 176 15.78 -14.23 -4.95
N ILE A 177 16.87 -14.87 -5.38
CA ILE A 177 16.81 -16.21 -6.00
C ILE A 177 16.18 -17.21 -5.03
N SER A 178 16.73 -17.31 -3.81
CA SER A 178 16.24 -18.26 -2.81
C SER A 178 14.78 -18.00 -2.40
N GLN A 179 14.41 -16.75 -2.17
CA GLN A 179 13.05 -16.39 -1.72
C GLN A 179 12.02 -16.60 -2.82
N ILE A 180 12.29 -16.17 -4.06
CA ILE A 180 11.34 -16.34 -5.17
C ILE A 180 11.16 -17.80 -5.53
N THR A 181 12.24 -18.59 -5.58
CA THR A 181 12.15 -20.04 -5.82
C THR A 181 11.29 -20.71 -4.75
N GLU A 182 11.57 -20.46 -3.47
CA GLU A 182 10.80 -21.10 -2.40
C GLU A 182 9.32 -20.68 -2.41
N ILE A 183 9.03 -19.39 -2.67
CA ILE A 183 7.64 -18.92 -2.76
C ILE A 183 6.94 -19.55 -3.97
N ARG A 184 7.60 -19.67 -5.13
CA ARG A 184 7.04 -20.35 -6.32
C ARG A 184 6.68 -21.79 -6.03
N ASP A 185 7.62 -22.52 -5.43
CA ASP A 185 7.48 -23.96 -5.18
C ASP A 185 6.36 -24.24 -4.17
N LYS A 186 6.28 -23.42 -3.10
CA LYS A 186 5.30 -23.60 -2.04
C LYS A 186 3.95 -23.00 -2.37
N PHE A 187 3.92 -21.72 -2.76
CA PHE A 187 2.69 -20.92 -2.80
C PHE A 187 2.19 -20.61 -4.22
N GLY A 188 2.95 -21.01 -5.24
CA GLY A 188 2.66 -20.70 -6.62
C GLY A 188 3.36 -19.44 -7.10
N ASP A 189 3.54 -19.36 -8.40
CA ASP A 189 4.20 -18.23 -9.04
C ASP A 189 3.32 -16.98 -9.07
N LYS A 190 3.96 -15.80 -9.04
CA LYS A 190 3.30 -14.49 -9.03
C LYS A 190 3.80 -13.64 -10.17
N ARG A 191 2.94 -12.76 -10.68
CA ARG A 191 3.32 -11.97 -11.86
C ARG A 191 4.40 -10.94 -11.58
N ASN A 192 4.29 -10.16 -10.50
CA ASN A 192 5.16 -9.02 -10.25
C ASN A 192 5.90 -9.14 -8.91
N VAL A 193 6.94 -8.33 -8.76
CA VAL A 193 7.71 -8.17 -7.53
C VAL A 193 7.67 -6.72 -7.05
N LEU A 194 7.40 -6.54 -5.77
CA LEU A 194 7.50 -5.29 -5.04
C LEU A 194 8.76 -5.35 -4.17
N ILE A 195 9.73 -4.49 -4.50
CA ILE A 195 10.94 -4.29 -3.71
C ILE A 195 10.64 -3.22 -2.66
N MET A 196 10.77 -3.62 -1.39
CA MET A 196 10.36 -2.83 -0.23
C MET A 196 11.51 -2.03 0.42
N ASP A 197 12.67 -2.01 -0.24
CA ASP A 197 13.87 -1.28 0.14
C ASP A 197 13.62 0.22 0.34
N ASN A 198 14.17 0.81 1.40
CA ASN A 198 14.03 2.26 1.63
C ASN A 198 14.85 3.10 0.65
N ASN A 199 15.97 2.57 0.12
CA ASN A 199 16.81 3.28 -0.84
C ASN A 199 17.71 2.33 -1.66
N ILE A 200 17.12 1.66 -2.65
CA ILE A 200 17.84 0.72 -3.52
C ILE A 200 19.00 1.39 -4.30
N LEU A 201 18.87 2.67 -4.67
CA LEU A 201 19.88 3.38 -5.44
C LEU A 201 21.17 3.65 -4.65
N PHE A 202 21.15 3.51 -3.33
CA PHE A 202 22.35 3.58 -2.51
C PHE A 202 23.14 2.27 -2.49
N SER A 203 22.53 1.14 -2.87
CA SER A 203 23.19 -0.16 -2.87
C SER A 203 24.42 -0.18 -3.76
N SER A 204 25.52 -0.66 -3.20
CA SER A 204 26.75 -0.95 -3.97
C SER A 204 26.59 -2.21 -4.84
N LYS A 205 25.58 -3.03 -4.52
CA LYS A 205 25.25 -4.32 -5.15
C LYS A 205 24.03 -4.23 -6.06
N LEU A 206 23.74 -3.03 -6.58
CA LEU A 206 22.61 -2.83 -7.49
C LEU A 206 22.69 -3.77 -8.71
N HIS A 207 23.88 -3.98 -9.27
CA HIS A 207 24.08 -4.90 -10.39
C HIS A 207 23.72 -6.34 -10.03
N GLU A 208 24.22 -6.87 -8.90
CA GLU A 208 23.89 -8.22 -8.40
C GLU A 208 22.37 -8.38 -8.21
N THR A 209 21.71 -7.37 -7.64
CA THR A 209 20.25 -7.36 -7.46
C THR A 209 19.50 -7.45 -8.78
N ILE A 210 19.93 -6.71 -9.80
CA ILE A 210 19.30 -6.72 -11.13
C ILE A 210 19.57 -8.04 -11.86
N ASP A 211 20.76 -8.61 -11.74
CA ASP A 211 21.07 -9.93 -12.30
C ASP A 211 20.19 -11.03 -11.69
N ASP A 212 20.00 -11.01 -10.37
CA ASP A 212 19.14 -11.98 -9.68
C ASP A 212 17.67 -11.85 -10.11
N LEU A 213 17.17 -10.62 -10.28
CA LEU A 213 15.82 -10.37 -10.83
C LEU A 213 15.69 -10.93 -12.25
N ASN A 214 16.68 -10.68 -13.11
CA ASN A 214 16.70 -11.22 -14.47
C ASN A 214 16.75 -12.75 -14.48
N ALA A 215 17.57 -13.37 -13.62
CA ALA A 215 17.65 -14.82 -13.46
C ALA A 215 16.31 -15.42 -13.02
N MET A 216 15.55 -14.69 -12.20
CA MET A 216 14.20 -15.07 -11.77
C MET A 216 13.11 -14.73 -12.79
N GLY A 217 13.45 -14.24 -13.98
CA GLY A 217 12.53 -14.01 -15.09
C GLY A 217 11.90 -12.63 -15.14
N PHE A 218 12.37 -11.65 -14.35
CA PHE A 218 11.93 -10.26 -14.43
C PHE A 218 12.71 -9.51 -15.51
N GLN A 219 12.61 -9.97 -16.75
CA GLN A 219 13.34 -9.42 -17.88
C GLN A 219 12.46 -8.50 -18.71
N LYS A 220 13.03 -7.38 -19.19
CA LYS A 220 12.32 -6.41 -20.01
C LYS A 220 11.95 -7.02 -21.37
N ASN A 221 10.71 -6.79 -21.82
CA ASN A 221 10.16 -7.29 -23.09
C ASN A 221 10.15 -8.82 -23.23
N THR A 222 10.19 -9.55 -22.12
CA THR A 222 10.15 -11.02 -22.09
C THR A 222 8.87 -11.46 -21.36
N PRO A 223 7.72 -11.54 -22.06
CA PRO A 223 6.48 -12.05 -21.47
C PRO A 223 6.64 -13.55 -21.18
N ASN A 224 6.95 -13.89 -19.93
CA ASN A 224 7.23 -15.26 -19.48
C ASN A 224 6.38 -15.69 -18.27
N TYR A 225 5.41 -14.88 -17.86
CA TYR A 225 4.45 -15.28 -16.84
C TYR A 225 3.17 -15.81 -17.49
N ILE A 226 2.78 -17.02 -17.15
CA ILE A 226 1.49 -17.59 -17.52
C ILE A 226 0.81 -17.95 -16.21
N TYR A 227 -0.46 -17.54 -16.03
CA TYR A 227 -1.21 -17.92 -14.84
C TYR A 227 -1.19 -19.46 -14.71
N PRO A 228 -0.86 -20.01 -13.53
CA PRO A 228 -0.85 -21.45 -13.34
C PRO A 228 -2.26 -22.04 -13.47
N ASN A 229 -2.34 -23.37 -13.63
CA ASN A 229 -3.62 -24.06 -13.59
C ASN A 229 -4.26 -23.89 -12.20
N PRO A 230 -5.45 -23.26 -12.07
CA PRO A 230 -6.03 -22.97 -10.76
C PRO A 230 -6.33 -24.23 -9.93
N ILE A 231 -6.67 -25.35 -10.57
CA ILE A 231 -6.91 -26.62 -9.86
C ILE A 231 -5.64 -27.08 -9.15
N ASP A 232 -4.49 -27.05 -9.84
CA ASP A 232 -3.22 -27.50 -9.27
C ASP A 232 -2.81 -26.65 -8.06
N ILE A 233 -2.95 -25.33 -8.17
CA ILE A 233 -2.59 -24.39 -7.10
C ILE A 233 -3.52 -24.56 -5.89
N LEU A 234 -4.84 -24.55 -6.11
CA LEU A 234 -5.82 -24.70 -5.02
C LEU A 234 -5.68 -26.06 -4.33
N LEU A 235 -5.50 -27.15 -5.10
CA LEU A 235 -5.35 -28.48 -4.53
C LEU A 235 -4.06 -28.61 -3.70
N LYS A 236 -2.91 -28.16 -4.22
CA LYS A 236 -1.64 -28.13 -3.46
C LYS A 236 -1.80 -27.37 -2.15
N LYS A 237 -2.48 -26.23 -2.19
CA LYS A 237 -2.75 -25.38 -1.04
C LYS A 237 -3.65 -26.05 -0.01
N ILE A 238 -4.75 -26.65 -0.45
CA ILE A 238 -5.69 -27.40 0.41
C ILE A 238 -4.96 -28.58 1.08
N ILE A 239 -4.23 -29.40 0.32
CA ILE A 239 -3.48 -30.55 0.85
C ILE A 239 -2.46 -30.09 1.89
N ARG A 240 -1.66 -29.07 1.56
CA ARG A 240 -0.66 -28.53 2.49
C ARG A 240 -1.30 -28.03 3.79
N ARG A 241 -2.43 -27.33 3.69
CA ARG A 241 -3.17 -26.83 4.86
C ARG A 241 -3.79 -27.95 5.69
N LYS A 242 -4.37 -28.98 5.06
CA LYS A 242 -4.85 -30.18 5.76
C LYS A 242 -3.73 -30.87 6.52
N ASN A 243 -2.55 -31.02 5.91
CA ASN A 243 -1.37 -31.62 6.56
C ASN A 243 -0.87 -30.80 7.76
N ASN A 244 -1.07 -29.49 7.75
CA ASN A 244 -0.75 -28.60 8.87
C ASN A 244 -1.89 -28.45 9.89
N GLY A 245 -3.02 -29.14 9.70
CA GLY A 245 -4.19 -29.06 10.57
C GLY A 245 -4.95 -27.73 10.50
N ASN A 246 -4.78 -26.96 9.42
CA ASN A 246 -5.47 -25.69 9.19
C ASN A 246 -6.85 -25.89 8.52
N VAL A 247 -7.74 -24.91 8.69
CA VAL A 247 -9.08 -24.90 8.06
C VAL A 247 -8.95 -24.70 6.54
N THR A 248 -9.70 -25.48 5.76
CA THR A 248 -9.67 -25.41 4.27
C THR A 248 -11.01 -25.07 3.64
N ILE A 249 -12.10 -24.94 4.41
CA ILE A 249 -13.47 -24.79 3.91
C ILE A 249 -13.60 -23.66 2.87
N LYS A 250 -12.99 -22.50 3.14
CA LYS A 250 -12.99 -21.37 2.18
C LYS A 250 -12.35 -21.75 0.84
N LEU A 251 -11.22 -22.45 0.86
CA LEU A 251 -10.50 -22.87 -0.34
C LEU A 251 -11.25 -23.98 -1.09
N GLU A 252 -11.90 -24.88 -0.36
CA GLU A 252 -12.75 -25.93 -0.94
C GLU A 252 -13.97 -25.31 -1.66
N HIS A 253 -14.57 -24.28 -1.07
CA HIS A 253 -15.62 -23.48 -1.71
C HIS A 253 -15.12 -22.81 -3.00
N VAL A 254 -13.97 -22.12 -2.95
CA VAL A 254 -13.37 -21.47 -4.13
C VAL A 254 -13.06 -22.49 -5.23
N LEU A 255 -12.55 -23.68 -4.88
CA LEU A 255 -12.29 -24.75 -5.83
C LEU A 255 -13.58 -25.27 -6.47
N TYR A 256 -14.63 -25.46 -5.67
CA TYR A 256 -15.95 -25.88 -6.14
C TYR A 256 -16.54 -24.85 -7.13
N GLU A 257 -16.60 -23.58 -6.74
CA GLU A 257 -17.11 -22.51 -7.59
C GLU A 257 -16.32 -22.37 -8.89
N PHE A 258 -14.98 -22.47 -8.81
CA PHE A 258 -14.14 -22.43 -10.00
C PHE A 258 -14.52 -23.55 -10.98
N ILE A 259 -14.64 -24.79 -10.52
CA ILE A 259 -14.97 -25.95 -11.34
C ILE A 259 -16.36 -25.80 -11.97
N CYS A 260 -17.37 -25.44 -11.18
CA CYS A 260 -18.73 -25.25 -11.66
C CYS A 260 -18.82 -24.14 -12.73
N ASN A 261 -18.10 -23.04 -12.56
CA ASN A 261 -18.10 -21.91 -13.50
C ASN A 261 -17.27 -22.20 -14.76
N PHE A 262 -16.23 -23.04 -14.67
CA PHE A 262 -15.32 -23.33 -15.76
C PHE A 262 -15.99 -24.06 -16.94
N LYS A 263 -17.10 -24.78 -16.71
CA LYS A 263 -17.88 -25.45 -17.76
C LYS A 263 -18.21 -24.54 -18.95
N SER A 264 -18.50 -23.26 -18.67
CA SER A 264 -18.83 -22.24 -19.68
C SER A 264 -17.70 -21.96 -20.68
N LYS A 265 -16.46 -22.36 -20.36
CA LYS A 265 -15.28 -22.18 -21.21
C LYS A 265 -15.01 -23.36 -22.14
N ILE A 266 -15.66 -24.52 -21.89
CA ILE A 266 -15.45 -25.75 -22.66
C ILE A 266 -16.30 -25.70 -23.92
N LYS A 267 -15.64 -25.69 -25.09
CA LYS A 267 -16.32 -25.54 -26.39
C LYS A 267 -16.67 -26.85 -27.08
N ASN A 268 -15.95 -27.93 -26.78
CA ASN A 268 -16.17 -29.23 -27.42
C ASN A 268 -17.23 -30.01 -26.62
N PHE A 269 -18.24 -30.53 -27.32
CA PHE A 269 -19.38 -31.20 -26.72
C PHE A 269 -19.01 -32.47 -25.94
N ASP A 270 -18.15 -33.32 -26.49
CA ASP A 270 -17.74 -34.56 -25.83
C ASP A 270 -16.93 -34.27 -24.55
N THR A 271 -16.01 -33.29 -24.63
CA THR A 271 -15.22 -32.84 -23.47
C THR A 271 -16.12 -32.20 -22.41
N LEU A 272 -17.14 -31.43 -22.82
CA LEU A 272 -18.11 -30.84 -21.90
C LEU A 272 -18.94 -31.95 -21.23
N SER A 273 -19.41 -32.93 -21.98
CA SER A 273 -20.18 -34.07 -21.47
C SER A 273 -19.35 -34.89 -20.47
N GLU A 274 -18.07 -35.16 -20.77
CA GLU A 274 -17.13 -35.78 -19.83
C GLU A 274 -16.97 -34.94 -18.56
N TYR A 275 -16.76 -33.64 -18.70
CA TYR A 275 -16.59 -32.71 -17.58
C TYR A 275 -17.84 -32.67 -16.69
N GLU A 276 -19.03 -32.55 -17.29
CA GLU A 276 -20.31 -32.55 -16.59
C GLU A 276 -20.57 -33.87 -15.85
N ASN A 277 -20.18 -35.00 -16.44
CA ASN A 277 -20.27 -36.30 -15.77
C ASN A 277 -19.33 -36.39 -14.55
N ILE A 278 -18.12 -35.83 -14.62
CA ILE A 278 -17.19 -35.78 -13.48
C ILE A 278 -17.76 -34.95 -12.33
N ILE A 279 -18.38 -33.81 -12.63
CA ILE A 279 -18.84 -32.86 -11.61
C ILE A 279 -20.29 -33.08 -11.18
N LYS A 280 -21.00 -34.06 -11.76
CA LYS A 280 -22.45 -34.28 -11.58
C LYS A 280 -22.88 -34.37 -10.11
N ASP A 281 -22.12 -35.14 -9.33
CA ASP A 281 -22.40 -35.38 -7.89
C ASP A 281 -21.46 -34.58 -6.98
N MET A 282 -20.72 -33.62 -7.55
CA MET A 282 -19.76 -32.80 -6.82
C MET A 282 -20.49 -31.73 -6.00
N ASN A 283 -20.06 -31.56 -4.76
CA ASN A 283 -20.49 -30.51 -3.84
C ASN A 283 -19.30 -30.11 -2.96
N ILE A 284 -19.50 -29.10 -2.09
CA ILE A 284 -18.42 -28.57 -1.25
C ILE A 284 -17.80 -29.66 -0.35
N SER A 285 -18.60 -30.60 0.15
CA SER A 285 -18.10 -31.64 1.09
C SER A 285 -17.23 -32.71 0.43
N ASN A 286 -17.36 -32.92 -0.88
CA ASN A 286 -16.64 -33.97 -1.62
C ASN A 286 -15.76 -33.43 -2.77
N VAL A 287 -15.64 -32.09 -2.92
CA VAL A 287 -14.92 -31.45 -4.03
C VAL A 287 -13.46 -31.91 -4.09
N VAL A 288 -12.78 -31.98 -2.96
CA VAL A 288 -11.37 -32.37 -2.89
C VAL A 288 -11.19 -33.82 -3.34
N ASP A 289 -12.02 -34.72 -2.82
CA ASP A 289 -11.95 -36.16 -3.15
C ASP A 289 -12.28 -36.39 -4.62
N THR A 290 -13.26 -35.68 -5.16
CA THR A 290 -13.63 -35.74 -6.58
C THR A 290 -12.49 -35.24 -7.46
N VAL A 291 -11.88 -34.11 -7.10
CA VAL A 291 -10.74 -33.55 -7.84
C VAL A 291 -9.51 -34.47 -7.78
N LEU A 292 -9.27 -35.15 -6.65
CA LEU A 292 -8.21 -36.14 -6.53
C LEU A 292 -8.49 -37.38 -7.38
N LYS A 293 -9.72 -37.89 -7.38
CA LYS A 293 -10.15 -39.06 -8.15
C LYS A 293 -10.04 -38.84 -9.66
N TYR A 294 -10.42 -37.65 -10.15
CA TYR A 294 -10.43 -37.30 -11.57
C TYR A 294 -9.33 -36.29 -11.93
N ARG A 295 -8.21 -36.31 -11.20
CA ARG A 295 -7.16 -35.28 -11.29
C ARG A 295 -6.66 -35.09 -12.71
N ASP A 296 -6.31 -36.18 -13.39
CA ASP A 296 -5.71 -36.11 -14.73
C ASP A 296 -6.71 -35.61 -15.77
N ASN A 297 -7.97 -36.05 -15.70
CA ASN A 297 -9.05 -35.56 -16.57
C ASN A 297 -9.29 -34.07 -16.36
N LEU A 298 -9.56 -33.64 -15.13
CA LEU A 298 -9.85 -32.25 -14.79
C LEU A 298 -8.66 -31.34 -15.11
N PHE A 299 -7.43 -31.76 -14.78
CA PHE A 299 -6.24 -31.01 -15.11
C PHE A 299 -6.09 -30.84 -16.62
N THR A 300 -6.23 -31.92 -17.40
CA THR A 300 -6.10 -31.90 -18.86
C THR A 300 -7.16 -30.99 -19.51
N ILE A 301 -8.41 -31.08 -19.07
CA ILE A 301 -9.50 -30.25 -19.58
C ILE A 301 -9.27 -28.78 -19.23
N VAL A 302 -8.96 -28.48 -17.97
CA VAL A 302 -8.70 -27.09 -17.55
C VAL A 302 -7.48 -26.53 -18.26
N GLU A 303 -6.39 -27.30 -18.40
CA GLU A 303 -5.19 -26.88 -19.11
C GLU A 303 -5.46 -26.57 -20.59
N LYS A 304 -6.35 -27.33 -21.23
CA LYS A 304 -6.75 -27.11 -22.62
C LYS A 304 -7.51 -25.80 -22.82
N TYR A 305 -8.46 -25.47 -21.94
CA TYR A 305 -9.38 -24.33 -22.12
C TYR A 305 -9.03 -23.08 -21.30
N ARG A 306 -8.09 -23.15 -20.35
CA ARG A 306 -7.70 -21.99 -19.56
C ARG A 306 -6.99 -20.95 -20.41
N TYR A 307 -6.99 -19.72 -19.92
CA TYR A 307 -6.21 -18.64 -20.50
C TYR A 307 -4.71 -18.87 -20.31
N LYS A 308 -3.96 -18.84 -21.42
CA LYS A 308 -2.50 -19.13 -21.48
C LYS A 308 -1.68 -18.01 -22.11
N LYS A 309 -2.18 -16.77 -22.14
CA LYS A 309 -1.39 -15.65 -22.68
C LYS A 309 -0.19 -15.41 -21.77
N SER A 310 1.00 -15.40 -22.36
CA SER A 310 2.20 -14.97 -21.67
C SER A 310 2.14 -13.47 -21.40
N LEU A 311 2.41 -13.08 -20.16
CA LEU A 311 2.34 -11.73 -19.65
C LEU A 311 3.72 -11.26 -19.22
N GLN A 312 3.98 -9.97 -19.44
CA GLN A 312 5.14 -9.27 -18.89
C GLN A 312 5.05 -9.21 -17.37
N ARG A 313 6.12 -9.61 -16.68
CA ARG A 313 6.32 -9.34 -15.25
C ARG A 313 6.79 -7.91 -15.03
N TYR A 314 6.53 -7.34 -13.86
CA TYR A 314 7.02 -6.00 -13.51
C TYR A 314 7.74 -5.99 -12.17
N VAL A 315 8.67 -5.04 -12.04
CA VAL A 315 9.37 -4.70 -10.81
C VAL A 315 8.88 -3.33 -10.33
N ASP A 316 8.46 -3.23 -9.07
CA ASP A 316 8.06 -1.97 -8.43
C ASP A 316 8.97 -1.70 -7.23
N PHE A 317 9.78 -0.63 -7.32
CA PHE A 317 10.58 -0.13 -6.18
C PHE A 317 9.71 0.79 -5.34
N ASN A 318 9.06 0.23 -4.33
CA ASN A 318 7.87 0.85 -3.72
C ASN A 318 8.15 2.13 -2.92
N GLN A 319 9.33 2.30 -2.32
CA GLN A 319 9.63 3.44 -1.41
C GLN A 319 10.04 4.74 -2.11
N GLY A 320 10.04 4.76 -3.46
CA GLY A 320 10.56 5.90 -4.21
C GLY A 320 12.08 5.87 -4.35
N ALA A 321 12.56 6.23 -5.53
CA ALA A 321 13.97 6.38 -5.83
C ALA A 321 14.44 7.79 -5.43
N ASP A 322 15.53 7.87 -4.67
CA ASP A 322 16.22 9.12 -4.36
C ASP A 322 16.79 9.71 -5.66
N ALA A 323 16.14 10.76 -6.18
CA ALA A 323 16.49 11.38 -7.46
C ALA A 323 17.96 11.81 -7.51
N ARG A 324 18.52 12.25 -6.38
CA ARG A 324 19.91 12.72 -6.25
C ARG A 324 20.93 11.59 -6.45
N LEU A 325 20.52 10.33 -6.31
CA LEU A 325 21.39 9.17 -6.43
C LEU A 325 21.32 8.50 -7.81
N LEU A 326 20.37 8.87 -8.67
CA LEU A 326 20.24 8.27 -10.00
C LEU A 326 21.29 8.85 -10.94
N THR A 327 22.08 7.97 -11.53
CA THR A 327 23.09 8.32 -12.54
C THR A 327 22.86 7.50 -13.80
N THR A 328 23.41 7.94 -14.93
CA THR A 328 23.36 7.17 -16.20
C THR A 328 23.93 5.76 -16.03
N ALA A 329 24.99 5.60 -15.22
CA ALA A 329 25.56 4.29 -14.91
C ALA A 329 24.57 3.38 -14.17
N LYS A 330 23.89 3.88 -13.13
CA LYS A 330 22.86 3.10 -12.43
C LYS A 330 21.65 2.82 -13.32
N MET A 331 21.23 3.79 -14.14
CA MET A 331 20.12 3.58 -15.06
C MET A 331 20.45 2.55 -16.14
N ASN A 332 21.71 2.48 -16.59
CA ASN A 332 22.18 1.43 -17.50
C ASN A 332 22.09 0.02 -16.90
N ILE A 333 22.15 -0.10 -15.57
CA ILE A 333 21.88 -1.36 -14.86
C ILE A 333 20.36 -1.59 -14.82
N LEU A 334 19.60 -0.60 -14.35
CA LEU A 334 18.14 -0.69 -14.14
C LEU A 334 17.34 -0.94 -15.42
N LYS A 335 17.82 -0.47 -16.59
CA LYS A 335 17.08 -0.61 -17.85
C LYS A 335 16.84 -2.05 -18.28
N ASN A 336 17.58 -3.01 -17.69
CA ASN A 336 17.48 -4.44 -18.01
C ASN A 336 16.24 -5.11 -17.41
N ILE A 337 15.56 -4.45 -16.47
CA ILE A 337 14.34 -4.98 -15.82
C ILE A 337 13.09 -4.16 -16.21
N PRO A 338 11.89 -4.76 -16.17
CA PRO A 338 10.63 -4.12 -16.50
C PRO A 338 10.09 -3.32 -15.31
N ILE A 339 10.64 -2.13 -15.06
CA ILE A 339 10.19 -1.27 -13.95
C ILE A 339 8.82 -0.65 -14.29
N LYS A 340 7.83 -0.83 -13.41
CA LYS A 340 6.51 -0.20 -13.54
C LYS A 340 5.77 -0.10 -12.20
N PRO A 341 5.47 1.12 -11.70
CA PRO A 341 6.01 2.41 -12.15
C PRO A 341 7.46 2.63 -11.67
N PHE A 342 8.16 3.57 -12.30
CA PHE A 342 9.39 4.13 -11.75
C PHE A 342 9.01 5.29 -10.82
N ARG A 343 9.23 5.12 -9.52
CA ARG A 343 8.82 6.07 -8.49
C ARG A 343 9.96 7.04 -8.19
N LEU A 344 9.79 8.34 -8.37
CA LEU A 344 10.78 9.37 -7.99
C LEU A 344 10.29 10.14 -6.75
N ALA A 345 11.18 10.37 -5.79
CA ALA A 345 10.91 11.29 -4.70
C ALA A 345 11.21 12.73 -5.11
N TYR A 346 10.32 13.67 -4.76
CA TYR A 346 10.47 15.11 -4.98
C TYR A 346 9.95 15.86 -3.74
N ASP A 347 10.65 15.65 -2.62
CA ASP A 347 10.18 16.00 -1.29
C ASP A 347 10.45 17.45 -0.91
N ASN A 348 11.40 18.12 -1.57
CA ASN A 348 11.74 19.53 -1.34
C ASN A 348 11.94 20.29 -2.67
N ILE A 349 11.57 21.57 -2.72
CA ILE A 349 11.70 22.42 -3.91
C ILE A 349 13.18 22.61 -4.33
N GLU A 350 14.12 22.58 -3.39
CA GLU A 350 15.56 22.65 -3.66
C GLU A 350 16.06 21.44 -4.47
N GLU A 351 15.31 20.33 -4.48
CA GLU A 351 15.67 19.11 -5.22
C GLU A 351 15.23 19.13 -6.68
N THR A 352 14.64 20.25 -7.17
CA THR A 352 14.09 20.37 -8.54
C THR A 352 15.07 19.96 -9.63
N GLU A 353 16.32 20.43 -9.56
CA GLU A 353 17.33 20.10 -10.58
C GLU A 353 17.67 18.61 -10.58
N SER A 354 17.83 18.03 -9.39
CA SER A 354 18.10 16.59 -9.24
C SER A 354 16.93 15.75 -9.72
N TYR A 355 15.70 16.19 -9.44
CA TYR A 355 14.47 15.56 -9.90
C TYR A 355 14.37 15.55 -11.44
N PHE A 356 14.57 16.71 -12.09
CA PHE A 356 14.56 16.79 -13.55
C PHE A 356 15.67 15.95 -14.19
N ALA A 357 16.89 16.03 -13.66
CA ALA A 357 17.99 15.21 -14.15
C ALA A 357 17.69 13.70 -14.03
N ALA A 358 17.15 13.26 -12.90
CA ALA A 358 16.78 11.86 -12.68
C ALA A 358 15.66 11.41 -13.62
N PHE A 359 14.64 12.25 -13.86
CA PHE A 359 13.57 11.94 -14.79
C PHE A 359 14.11 11.78 -16.21
N GLU A 360 14.92 12.71 -16.71
CA GLU A 360 15.49 12.62 -18.07
C GLU A 360 16.40 11.40 -18.20
N ILE A 361 17.27 11.12 -17.22
CA ILE A 361 18.09 9.90 -17.19
C ILE A 361 17.20 8.64 -17.30
N ALA A 362 16.13 8.56 -16.52
CA ALA A 362 15.23 7.41 -16.53
C ALA A 362 14.46 7.29 -17.85
N TYR A 363 13.97 8.42 -18.38
CA TYR A 363 13.26 8.48 -19.65
C TYR A 363 14.16 8.05 -20.82
N ASP A 364 15.38 8.55 -20.89
CA ASP A 364 16.39 8.15 -21.88
C ASP A 364 16.80 6.68 -21.70
N GLY A 365 16.80 6.18 -20.46
CA GLY A 365 16.93 4.77 -20.12
C GLY A 365 15.75 3.88 -20.55
N GLY A 366 14.71 4.46 -21.18
CA GLY A 366 13.56 3.74 -21.72
C GLY A 366 12.46 3.46 -20.70
N VAL A 367 12.37 4.23 -19.62
CA VAL A 367 11.22 4.23 -18.71
C VAL A 367 10.08 5.04 -19.32
N ARG A 368 8.86 4.51 -19.24
CA ARG A 368 7.64 5.18 -19.75
C ARG A 368 6.49 5.24 -18.76
N HIS A 369 6.64 4.65 -17.58
CA HIS A 369 5.63 4.67 -16.53
C HIS A 369 6.24 5.29 -15.29
N PHE A 370 5.85 6.52 -14.98
CA PHE A 370 6.39 7.29 -13.85
C PHE A 370 5.36 7.47 -12.76
N SER A 371 5.86 7.60 -11.54
CA SER A 371 5.08 8.02 -10.38
C SER A 371 5.97 8.94 -9.55
N ASN A 372 5.43 10.03 -9.04
CA ASN A 372 6.18 10.88 -8.12
C ASN A 372 5.62 10.78 -6.71
N TYR A 373 6.48 10.78 -5.70
CA TYR A 373 6.12 11.05 -4.32
C TYR A 373 6.50 12.49 -3.99
N ILE A 374 5.54 13.27 -3.50
CA ILE A 374 5.72 14.70 -3.22
C ILE A 374 5.25 14.97 -1.79
N LEU A 375 6.17 15.09 -0.85
CA LEU A 375 5.87 15.47 0.54
C LEU A 375 5.36 16.92 0.61
N TYR A 376 4.34 17.19 1.43
CA TYR A 376 3.90 18.55 1.75
C TYR A 376 3.50 18.66 3.22
N ASN A 377 3.28 19.88 3.72
CA ASN A 377 2.92 20.16 5.12
C ASN A 377 4.06 19.88 6.12
N TYR A 378 5.32 19.88 5.67
CA TYR A 378 6.49 19.71 6.54
C TYR A 378 7.08 21.07 6.90
N ASP A 379 8.07 21.52 6.13
CA ASP A 379 8.73 22.82 6.17
C ASP A 379 8.44 23.66 4.92
N ASP A 380 7.62 23.13 4.01
CA ASP A 380 7.26 23.74 2.73
C ASP A 380 6.03 24.65 2.84
N LYS A 381 5.98 25.68 1.99
CA LYS A 381 4.79 26.51 1.83
C LYS A 381 3.80 25.84 0.88
N PRO A 382 2.50 26.17 0.94
CA PRO A 382 1.53 25.72 -0.07
C PRO A 382 1.99 25.96 -1.51
N GLU A 383 2.65 27.09 -1.77
CA GLU A 383 3.18 27.44 -3.09
C GLU A 383 4.25 26.47 -3.59
N ASP A 384 5.06 25.92 -2.68
CA ASP A 384 6.11 24.96 -3.02
C ASP A 384 5.49 23.63 -3.47
N LEU A 385 4.39 23.20 -2.84
CA LEU A 385 3.63 22.04 -3.31
C LEU A 385 3.09 22.28 -4.73
N TRP A 386 2.43 23.42 -4.97
CA TRP A 386 1.92 23.74 -6.31
C TRP A 386 3.05 23.76 -7.35
N THR A 387 4.18 24.39 -7.03
CA THR A 387 5.32 24.50 -7.93
C THR A 387 5.88 23.14 -8.29
N ARG A 388 6.08 22.23 -7.33
CA ARG A 388 6.59 20.88 -7.60
C ARG A 388 5.62 20.03 -8.42
N LEU A 389 4.31 20.16 -8.16
CA LEU A 389 3.29 19.50 -8.97
C LEU A 389 3.29 20.05 -10.40
N HIS A 390 3.31 21.38 -10.56
CA HIS A 390 3.32 22.05 -11.85
C HIS A 390 4.56 21.72 -12.68
N ASN A 391 5.74 21.72 -12.05
CA ASN A 391 7.00 21.26 -12.65
C ASN A 391 6.87 19.84 -13.21
N SER A 392 6.21 18.94 -12.46
CA SER A 392 5.96 17.57 -12.91
C SER A 392 5.03 17.55 -14.14
N ILE A 393 3.96 18.35 -14.14
CA ILE A 393 3.03 18.45 -15.28
C ILE A 393 3.74 18.95 -16.54
N ILE A 394 4.52 20.04 -16.45
CA ILE A 394 5.26 20.59 -17.60
C ILE A 394 6.23 19.53 -18.15
N MET A 395 6.95 18.86 -17.26
CA MET A 395 7.90 17.82 -17.65
C MET A 395 7.21 16.62 -18.31
N PHE A 396 5.99 16.27 -17.89
CA PHE A 396 5.21 15.21 -18.52
C PHE A 396 4.59 15.62 -19.85
N GLU A 397 4.16 16.87 -19.98
CA GLU A 397 3.49 17.40 -21.18
C GLU A 397 4.35 17.26 -22.44
N VAL A 398 5.66 17.48 -22.30
CA VAL A 398 6.60 17.40 -23.43
C VAL A 398 6.96 15.97 -23.85
N LYS A 399 6.46 14.94 -23.15
CA LYS A 399 6.73 13.51 -23.44
C LYS A 399 5.43 12.78 -23.79
N SER A 400 5.17 12.63 -25.08
CA SER A 400 3.88 12.10 -25.57
C SER A 400 3.64 10.61 -25.27
N ASP A 401 4.70 9.82 -25.03
CA ASP A 401 4.65 8.36 -24.90
C ASP A 401 4.72 7.86 -23.44
N ILE A 402 4.58 8.75 -22.45
CA ILE A 402 4.60 8.38 -21.03
C ILE A 402 3.20 8.20 -20.43
N GLN A 403 3.12 7.34 -19.43
CA GLN A 403 2.06 7.33 -18.42
C GLN A 403 2.67 7.83 -17.11
N ALA A 404 2.07 8.84 -16.48
CA ALA A 404 2.65 9.44 -15.28
C ALA A 404 1.56 10.01 -14.37
N PHE A 405 1.86 10.07 -13.07
CA PHE A 405 1.05 10.72 -12.06
C PHE A 405 1.91 11.07 -10.84
N SER A 406 1.47 12.02 -10.02
CA SER A 406 2.11 12.38 -8.75
C SER A 406 1.23 12.01 -7.56
N PHE A 407 1.84 11.61 -6.45
CA PHE A 407 1.18 11.31 -5.18
C PHE A 407 1.63 12.35 -4.14
N PRO A 408 0.82 13.38 -3.87
CA PRO A 408 1.06 14.29 -2.77
C PRO A 408 0.86 13.54 -1.45
N MET A 409 1.86 13.58 -0.57
CA MET A 409 1.84 12.90 0.72
C MET A 409 1.89 13.95 1.83
N LYS A 410 0.81 14.03 2.61
CA LYS A 410 0.77 14.95 3.76
C LYS A 410 1.75 14.45 4.82
N TYR A 411 2.68 15.30 5.21
CA TYR A 411 3.51 15.07 6.38
C TYR A 411 2.65 15.02 7.65
N ALA A 412 2.89 13.99 8.45
CA ALA A 412 2.42 13.87 9.82
C ALA A 412 3.62 13.47 10.69
N PRO A 413 3.87 14.16 11.81
CA PRO A 413 4.96 13.83 12.71
C PRO A 413 4.78 12.42 13.28
N LEU A 414 5.89 11.71 13.47
CA LEU A 414 5.88 10.29 13.85
C LEU A 414 5.09 10.00 15.14
N LYS A 415 5.15 10.91 16.12
CA LYS A 415 4.50 10.79 17.43
C LYS A 415 3.25 11.67 17.62
N LYS A 416 2.77 12.37 16.58
CA LYS A 416 1.62 13.29 16.69
C LYS A 416 0.45 12.84 15.80
N SER A 417 -0.71 13.44 16.06
CA SER A 417 -1.93 13.20 15.28
C SER A 417 -1.75 13.55 13.80
N ARG A 418 -2.50 12.86 12.94
CA ARG A 418 -2.70 13.21 11.51
C ARG A 418 -3.27 14.62 11.29
N GLU A 419 -3.82 15.22 12.34
CA GLU A 419 -4.30 16.60 12.37
C GLU A 419 -3.19 17.65 12.39
N TYR A 420 -1.92 17.23 12.42
CA TYR A 420 -0.79 18.15 12.33
C TYR A 420 -0.93 19.13 11.15
N VAL A 421 -0.66 20.39 11.46
CA VAL A 421 -0.61 21.51 10.53
C VAL A 421 0.81 22.06 10.62
N GLY A 422 1.53 22.09 9.50
CA GLY A 422 2.87 22.65 9.42
C GLY A 422 2.85 24.17 9.51
N ASP A 423 4.01 24.77 9.80
CA ASP A 423 4.12 26.19 10.18
C ASP A 423 3.62 27.17 9.12
N TYR A 424 3.65 26.78 7.84
CA TYR A 424 3.17 27.59 6.71
C TYR A 424 1.76 27.21 6.23
N TRP A 425 1.11 26.27 6.89
CA TRP A 425 -0.18 25.72 6.51
C TRP A 425 -1.26 26.12 7.51
N ASN A 426 -2.51 26.00 7.08
CA ASN A 426 -3.69 26.14 7.95
C ASN A 426 -4.68 24.99 7.67
N LYS A 427 -5.62 24.77 8.60
CA LYS A 427 -6.59 23.67 8.46
C LYS A 427 -7.44 23.81 7.20
N LYS A 428 -7.81 25.03 6.79
CA LYS A 428 -8.59 25.24 5.57
C LYS A 428 -7.85 24.78 4.32
N PHE A 429 -6.57 25.11 4.18
CA PHE A 429 -5.76 24.76 3.02
C PHE A 429 -5.51 23.25 2.94
N LEU A 430 -5.16 22.62 4.07
CA LEU A 430 -5.01 21.17 4.13
C LEU A 430 -6.31 20.43 3.81
N SER A 431 -7.44 20.95 4.30
CA SER A 431 -8.76 20.43 3.95
C SER A 431 -9.05 20.57 2.47
N ALA A 432 -8.73 21.70 1.84
CA ALA A 432 -8.93 21.91 0.42
C ALA A 432 -8.11 20.92 -0.42
N ILE A 433 -6.82 20.74 -0.10
CA ILE A 433 -5.96 19.77 -0.77
C ILE A 433 -6.51 18.35 -0.65
N ASN A 434 -6.95 17.95 0.55
CA ASN A 434 -7.57 16.64 0.75
C ASN A 434 -8.83 16.48 -0.12
N VAL A 435 -9.66 17.51 -0.27
CA VAL A 435 -10.84 17.46 -1.15
C VAL A 435 -10.42 17.28 -2.62
N VAL A 436 -9.45 18.06 -3.09
CA VAL A 436 -8.92 17.94 -4.47
C VAL A 436 -8.40 16.54 -4.75
N ILE A 437 -7.55 16.02 -3.86
CA ILE A 437 -6.89 14.70 -4.03
C ILE A 437 -7.89 13.54 -3.91
N ASN A 438 -8.93 13.65 -3.08
CA ASN A 438 -9.93 12.59 -2.97
C ASN A 438 -10.79 12.46 -4.24
N VAL A 439 -11.04 13.57 -4.96
CA VAL A 439 -11.72 13.53 -6.27
C VAL A 439 -10.88 12.75 -7.29
N THR A 440 -9.56 12.69 -7.11
CA THR A 440 -8.62 12.04 -8.03
C THR A 440 -8.07 10.72 -7.50
N ASN A 441 -8.74 10.11 -6.52
CA ASN A 441 -8.35 8.85 -5.89
C ASN A 441 -6.90 8.84 -5.36
N GLY A 442 -6.45 9.96 -4.79
CA GLY A 442 -5.13 10.04 -4.16
C GLY A 442 -4.00 10.54 -5.08
N SER A 443 -4.23 10.66 -6.40
CA SER A 443 -3.18 10.94 -7.38
C SER A 443 -3.44 12.20 -8.18
N VAL A 444 -2.41 12.91 -8.60
CA VAL A 444 -2.48 14.02 -9.56
C VAL A 444 -2.05 13.48 -10.91
N ALA A 445 -3.00 13.39 -11.84
CA ALA A 445 -2.78 12.87 -13.19
C ALA A 445 -1.90 13.83 -14.02
N LYS A 446 -1.34 13.35 -15.13
CA LYS A 446 -0.42 14.14 -15.98
C LYS A 446 -1.12 15.20 -16.83
N GLU A 447 -2.43 15.10 -16.98
CA GLU A 447 -3.23 15.93 -17.88
C GLU A 447 -3.29 17.38 -17.38
N LYS A 448 -2.72 18.30 -18.16
CA LYS A 448 -2.55 19.71 -17.83
C LYS A 448 -3.87 20.45 -17.58
N ASP A 449 -4.86 20.25 -18.43
CA ASP A 449 -6.17 20.91 -18.28
C ASP A 449 -6.84 20.51 -16.97
N PHE A 450 -6.73 19.22 -16.63
CA PHE A 450 -7.23 18.71 -15.36
C PHE A 450 -6.45 19.31 -14.18
N PHE A 451 -5.12 19.37 -14.27
CA PHE A 451 -4.29 19.99 -13.23
C PHE A 451 -4.67 21.45 -12.99
N TYR A 452 -4.76 22.28 -14.02
CA TYR A 452 -5.11 23.70 -13.87
C TYR A 452 -6.54 23.91 -13.37
N LYS A 453 -7.47 23.02 -13.71
CA LYS A 453 -8.82 23.06 -13.12
C LYS A 453 -8.83 22.74 -11.62
N ALA A 454 -8.00 21.78 -11.21
CA ALA A 454 -7.94 21.28 -9.84
C ALA A 454 -7.08 22.15 -8.91
N PHE A 455 -5.96 22.69 -9.41
CA PHE A 455 -4.94 23.39 -8.64
C PHE A 455 -4.71 24.84 -9.10
N GLY A 456 -5.36 25.31 -10.17
CA GLY A 456 -5.16 26.67 -10.70
C GLY A 456 -3.97 26.77 -11.66
N SER A 457 -4.03 27.73 -12.57
CA SER A 457 -3.00 27.97 -13.60
C SER A 457 -1.78 28.73 -13.09
N ASN A 458 -1.88 29.33 -11.91
CA ASN A 458 -0.83 30.09 -11.24
C ASN A 458 -1.05 30.10 -9.72
N ILE A 459 -0.07 30.61 -8.97
CA ILE A 459 -0.11 30.67 -7.50
C ILE A 459 -1.31 31.46 -6.96
N ALA A 460 -1.74 32.54 -7.61
CA ALA A 460 -2.88 33.32 -7.15
C ALA A 460 -4.20 32.54 -7.29
N GLU A 461 -4.39 31.84 -8.41
CA GLU A 461 -5.52 30.94 -8.60
C GLU A 461 -5.48 29.74 -7.65
N TYR A 462 -4.29 29.17 -7.42
CA TYR A 462 -4.12 28.09 -6.45
C TYR A 462 -4.55 28.53 -5.05
N ARG A 463 -4.07 29.69 -4.57
CA ARG A 463 -4.51 30.26 -3.29
C ARG A 463 -6.02 30.50 -3.25
N LYS A 464 -6.62 31.01 -4.33
CA LYS A 464 -8.07 31.16 -4.44
C LYS A 464 -8.78 29.81 -4.26
N ILE A 465 -8.32 28.76 -4.94
CA ILE A 465 -8.89 27.41 -4.81
C ILE A 465 -8.75 26.88 -3.39
N LEU A 466 -7.60 27.06 -2.73
CA LEU A 466 -7.40 26.64 -1.34
C LEU A 466 -8.39 27.31 -0.37
N THR A 467 -8.74 28.58 -0.61
CA THR A 467 -9.71 29.32 0.21
C THR A 467 -11.15 28.95 -0.10
N MET A 468 -11.45 28.41 -1.29
CA MET A 468 -12.81 28.14 -1.76
C MET A 468 -13.60 27.14 -0.90
N PRO A 469 -14.95 27.24 -0.80
CA PRO A 469 -15.77 26.23 -0.14
C PRO A 469 -15.47 24.80 -0.62
N ASN A 470 -15.36 23.86 0.31
CA ASN A 470 -15.02 22.47 -0.01
C ASN A 470 -16.07 21.80 -0.92
N GLU A 471 -17.36 22.11 -0.72
CA GLU A 471 -18.44 21.66 -1.60
C GLU A 471 -18.23 22.15 -3.03
N PHE A 472 -17.77 23.40 -3.20
CA PHE A 472 -17.52 23.98 -4.51
C PHE A 472 -16.33 23.29 -5.18
N ILE A 473 -15.27 22.98 -4.43
CA ILE A 473 -14.11 22.21 -4.95
C ILE A 473 -14.56 20.83 -5.41
N LYS A 474 -15.31 20.11 -4.59
CA LYS A 474 -15.73 18.73 -4.85
C LYS A 474 -16.71 18.62 -6.02
N HIS A 475 -17.63 19.57 -6.13
CA HIS A 475 -18.71 19.59 -7.13
C HIS A 475 -18.55 20.78 -8.09
N ARG A 476 -17.30 21.03 -8.52
CA ARG A 476 -16.86 22.18 -9.33
C ARG A 476 -17.80 22.52 -10.49
N PHE A 477 -18.15 21.53 -11.32
CA PHE A 477 -19.01 21.75 -12.49
C PHE A 477 -20.43 22.21 -12.11
N LEU A 478 -21.06 21.56 -11.13
CA LEU A 478 -22.42 21.91 -10.67
C LEU A 478 -22.49 23.38 -10.20
N PHE A 479 -21.53 23.80 -9.38
CA PHE A 479 -21.52 25.16 -8.82
C PHE A 479 -21.07 26.24 -9.83
N GLU A 480 -20.35 25.85 -10.88
CA GLU A 480 -20.03 26.70 -12.03
C GLU A 480 -21.25 26.95 -12.90
N GLU A 481 -21.97 25.88 -13.28
CA GLU A 481 -23.18 25.95 -14.12
C GLU A 481 -24.27 26.81 -13.48
N ASN A 482 -24.40 26.76 -12.16
CA ASN A 482 -25.36 27.58 -11.40
C ASN A 482 -24.83 28.99 -11.06
N GLY A 483 -23.65 29.38 -11.54
CA GLY A 483 -23.07 30.72 -11.35
C GLY A 483 -22.58 31.04 -9.93
N LEU A 484 -22.73 30.12 -8.97
CA LEU A 484 -22.37 30.33 -7.56
C LEU A 484 -20.87 30.51 -7.35
N ILE A 485 -20.03 29.83 -8.15
CA ILE A 485 -18.57 30.03 -8.11
C ILE A 485 -18.21 31.46 -8.54
N ASN A 486 -18.84 31.99 -9.58
CA ASN A 486 -18.57 33.36 -10.06
C ASN A 486 -19.00 34.42 -9.03
N GLN A 487 -20.13 34.20 -8.36
CA GLN A 487 -20.60 35.08 -7.27
C GLN A 487 -19.63 35.04 -6.08
N TRP A 488 -19.24 33.84 -5.63
CA TRP A 488 -18.25 33.68 -4.56
C TRP A 488 -16.91 34.32 -4.93
N GLU A 489 -16.45 34.15 -6.17
CA GLU A 489 -15.19 34.73 -6.64
C GLU A 489 -15.24 36.26 -6.62
N THR A 490 -16.34 36.86 -7.06
CA THR A 490 -16.55 38.32 -6.99
C THR A 490 -16.47 38.80 -5.54
N ALA A 491 -17.15 38.12 -4.62
CA ALA A 491 -17.12 38.44 -3.19
C ALA A 491 -15.72 38.24 -2.57
N TYR A 492 -14.98 37.21 -2.99
CA TYR A 492 -13.62 36.96 -2.53
C TYR A 492 -12.63 38.03 -3.00
N LEU A 493 -12.76 38.46 -4.26
CA LEU A 493 -11.89 39.48 -4.85
C LEU A 493 -12.16 40.88 -4.27
N SER A 494 -13.37 41.16 -3.79
CA SER A 494 -13.68 42.43 -3.10
C SER A 494 -13.09 42.55 -1.69
N LEU A 495 -12.64 41.44 -1.08
CA LEU A 495 -12.00 41.49 0.23
C LEU A 495 -10.59 42.10 0.16
N THR A 496 -10.29 42.93 1.15
CA THR A 496 -8.91 43.38 1.44
C THR A 496 -8.03 42.20 1.88
N GLN A 497 -6.71 42.41 1.92
CA GLN A 497 -5.79 41.36 2.38
C GLN A 497 -6.02 40.99 3.86
N GLU A 498 -6.30 41.98 4.70
CA GLU A 498 -6.63 41.76 6.12
C GLU A 498 -7.91 40.92 6.27
N GLU A 499 -8.95 41.23 5.50
CA GLU A 499 -10.20 40.46 5.52
C GLU A 499 -10.02 39.02 5.01
N LYS A 500 -9.14 38.78 4.03
CA LYS A 500 -8.80 37.43 3.58
C LYS A 500 -8.08 36.62 4.67
N VAL A 501 -7.21 37.26 5.46
CA VAL A 501 -6.59 36.62 6.62
C VAL A 501 -7.65 36.23 7.65
N ILE A 502 -8.54 37.17 8.01
CA ILE A 502 -9.65 36.92 8.94
C ILE A 502 -10.54 35.77 8.45
N LEU A 503 -10.87 35.74 7.15
CA LEU A 503 -11.64 34.65 6.55
C LEU A 503 -10.93 33.30 6.74
N ILE A 504 -9.63 33.21 6.46
CA ILE A 504 -8.86 31.97 6.60
C ILE A 504 -8.78 31.52 8.06
N GLU A 505 -8.57 32.43 9.01
CA GLU A 505 -8.58 32.13 10.44
C GLU A 505 -9.93 31.54 10.88
N ILE A 506 -11.05 32.15 10.44
CA ILE A 506 -12.39 31.63 10.73
C ILE A 506 -12.58 30.24 10.13
N LEU A 507 -12.22 30.06 8.86
CA LEU A 507 -12.35 28.78 8.16
C LEU A 507 -11.42 27.68 8.73
N SER A 508 -10.33 28.07 9.39
CA SER A 508 -9.41 27.17 10.08
C SER A 508 -9.81 26.90 11.53
N GLY A 509 -10.85 27.58 12.04
CA GLY A 509 -11.31 27.45 13.42
C GLY A 509 -10.45 28.18 14.44
N GLU A 510 -9.65 29.15 13.99
CA GLU A 510 -8.75 29.97 14.81
C GLU A 510 -9.43 31.27 15.29
N ARG A 511 -10.54 31.66 14.63
CA ARG A 511 -11.37 32.81 14.99
C ARG A 511 -12.87 32.45 14.90
N LEU A 512 -13.70 33.02 15.76
CA LEU A 512 -15.14 32.81 15.70
C LEU A 512 -15.78 33.64 14.57
N ALA A 513 -16.72 33.04 13.85
CA ALA A 513 -17.42 33.70 12.75
C ALA A 513 -18.22 34.95 13.17
N GLN A 514 -18.59 35.07 14.44
CA GLN A 514 -19.31 36.22 14.98
C GLN A 514 -18.44 37.49 15.06
N ASP A 515 -17.12 37.33 15.08
CA ASP A 515 -16.16 38.43 15.16
C ASP A 515 -15.75 38.94 13.76
N ALA A 516 -16.44 38.49 12.72
CA ALA A 516 -16.20 38.86 11.34
C ALA A 516 -16.72 40.28 11.04
N CYS A 517 -15.95 41.06 10.26
CA CYS A 517 -16.49 42.28 9.65
C CYS A 517 -17.61 41.92 8.66
N HIS A 518 -18.39 42.93 8.25
CA HIS A 518 -19.55 42.73 7.36
C HIS A 518 -19.17 41.99 6.06
N ALA A 519 -18.07 42.39 5.41
CA ALA A 519 -17.61 41.78 4.16
C ALA A 519 -17.23 40.28 4.33
N VAL A 520 -16.57 39.93 5.45
CA VAL A 520 -16.23 38.53 5.76
C VAL A 520 -17.48 37.73 6.15
N ALA A 521 -18.42 38.32 6.89
CA ALA A 521 -19.68 37.68 7.21
C ALA A 521 -20.53 37.36 5.96
N ASP A 522 -20.48 38.25 4.95
CA ASP A 522 -21.19 38.06 3.69
C ASP A 522 -20.63 36.89 2.88
N ILE A 523 -19.31 36.80 2.72
CA ILE A 523 -18.72 35.69 1.97
C ILE A 523 -18.88 34.34 2.70
N LEU A 524 -18.94 34.32 4.03
CA LEU A 524 -19.15 33.09 4.81
C LEU A 524 -20.47 32.39 4.48
N LYS A 525 -21.46 33.09 3.90
CA LYS A 525 -22.72 32.50 3.44
C LYS A 525 -22.49 31.40 2.39
N TYR A 526 -21.51 31.58 1.49
CA TYR A 526 -21.19 30.58 0.46
C TYR A 526 -20.66 29.26 1.03
N TYR A 527 -19.99 29.30 2.18
CA TYR A 527 -19.41 28.11 2.82
C TYR A 527 -20.46 27.21 3.50
N ARG A 528 -21.72 27.68 3.58
CA ARG A 528 -22.87 26.92 4.08
C ARG A 528 -23.68 26.26 2.97
N ILE A 529 -23.39 26.59 1.70
CA ILE A 529 -24.12 26.04 0.56
C ILE A 529 -23.62 24.61 0.29
N THR A 530 -24.57 23.68 0.21
CA THR A 530 -24.30 22.27 -0.11
C THR A 530 -24.89 21.91 -1.47
N LYS A 531 -24.39 20.83 -2.09
CA LYS A 531 -24.97 20.32 -3.35
C LYS A 531 -26.48 20.06 -3.26
N HIS A 532 -26.96 19.64 -2.09
CA HIS A 532 -28.37 19.27 -1.88
C HIS A 532 -29.29 20.49 -1.95
N MET A 533 -28.83 21.64 -1.46
CA MET A 533 -29.60 22.89 -1.52
C MET A 533 -29.77 23.40 -2.95
N VAL A 534 -28.77 23.17 -3.81
CA VAL A 534 -28.82 23.56 -5.22
C VAL A 534 -29.70 22.61 -6.03
N LEU A 535 -29.57 21.29 -5.81
CA LEU A 535 -30.38 20.29 -6.53
C LEU A 535 -31.86 20.27 -6.12
N SER A 536 -32.22 20.92 -5.00
CA SER A 536 -33.60 21.06 -4.55
C SER A 536 -34.32 22.31 -5.09
N GLN A 537 -33.62 23.15 -5.86
CA GLN A 537 -34.14 24.33 -6.56
C GLN A 537 -34.31 23.99 -8.04
#